data_AF-A0AAN9FQU9-F1
#
_entry.id   AF-A0AAN9FQU9-F1
#
_cell.length_a   1.000
_cell.length_b   1.000
_cell.length_c   1.000
_cell.angle_alpha   90.00
_cell.angle_beta   90.00
_cell.angle_gamma   90.00
#
_symmetry.space_group_name_H-M   'P 1'
#
loop_
_entity.id
_entity.type
_entity.pdbx_description
1 polymer ?
#
loop_
_entity_poly.entity_id
_entity_poly.type
_entity_poly.pdbx_seq_one_letter_code
_entity_poly.pdbx_strand_id
1 'polypeptide(L)'
;MATPLSFMSLFFLLLLPSFISSSPLQDPELVVLEVQKSINSSRRNLGSLSCVTGNPIDDCWRCDPNWEKNRKHLADCAIGFGKQAIGGRDGKIYVVTDPSDDPVSPKPGTLRHGAIQGEPLWIIFSRDMVIKLKEELMMNSFKTIDGREGLMQRMPRCRHGYFHVVNNDYTWWGSYAIGGSAAPTIISEGNRFFAPDNKTFKEVTKREHTPQRIWKNWNWRSSGDLMLNGAFFTPSGAGASSSYARASSLAAKPSYLISSITASAGSLNCKKGSLC
;
A
#
# COMPACT_ATOMS: atom_id res chain seq x y z
N MET A 1 -6.12 65.91 60.37
CA MET A 1 -5.29 64.77 59.94
C MET A 1 -6.18 63.85 59.12
N ALA A 2 -5.88 63.74 57.84
CA ALA A 2 -6.71 63.11 56.83
C ALA A 2 -6.70 61.58 56.97
N THR A 3 -7.89 60.97 56.95
CA THR A 3 -8.11 59.52 56.86
C THR A 3 -8.61 59.19 55.44
N PRO A 4 -8.06 58.18 54.76
CA PRO A 4 -8.28 58.01 53.33
C PRO A 4 -9.55 57.21 53.00
N LEU A 5 -10.10 57.52 51.83
CA LEU A 5 -11.27 56.90 51.22
C LEU A 5 -11.06 55.40 50.96
N SER A 6 -12.10 54.62 51.25
CA SER A 6 -12.25 53.21 50.88
C SER A 6 -12.38 53.06 49.37
N PHE A 7 -11.45 52.35 48.74
CA PHE A 7 -11.50 51.93 47.34
C PHE A 7 -12.23 50.57 47.26
N MET A 8 -13.49 50.58 46.84
CA MET A 8 -14.21 49.37 46.41
C MET A 8 -13.64 48.95 45.04
N SER A 9 -12.74 47.96 45.05
CA SER A 9 -12.26 47.30 43.83
C SER A 9 -13.27 46.24 43.40
N LEU A 10 -14.06 46.52 42.35
CA LEU A 10 -14.85 45.51 41.65
C LEU A 10 -13.91 44.43 41.07
N PHE A 11 -14.05 43.20 41.55
CA PHE A 11 -13.42 42.03 40.94
C PHE A 11 -14.24 41.63 39.70
N PHE A 12 -13.90 42.16 38.53
CA PHE A 12 -14.43 41.65 37.26
C PHE A 12 -13.70 40.33 36.94
N LEU A 13 -14.36 39.20 37.19
CA LEU A 13 -13.97 37.90 36.63
C LEU A 13 -14.17 37.96 35.11
N LEU A 14 -13.11 38.32 34.38
CA LEU A 14 -13.04 38.14 32.93
C LEU A 14 -12.93 36.64 32.65
N LEU A 15 -14.07 35.99 32.39
CA LEU A 15 -14.12 34.74 31.65
C LEU A 15 -13.64 35.03 30.22
N LEU A 16 -12.34 34.87 29.99
CA LEU A 16 -11.79 34.82 28.64
C LEU A 16 -12.39 33.59 27.94
N PRO A 17 -12.99 33.74 26.74
CA PRO A 17 -13.34 32.59 25.94
C PRO A 17 -12.04 31.88 25.60
N SER A 18 -11.93 30.60 25.95
CA SER A 18 -10.90 29.72 25.39
C SER A 18 -11.16 29.59 23.89
N PHE A 19 -10.63 30.53 23.12
CA PHE A 19 -10.46 30.34 21.68
C PHE A 19 -9.50 29.17 21.53
N ILE A 20 -10.03 27.98 21.24
CA ILE A 20 -9.26 26.90 20.66
C ILE A 20 -8.82 27.42 19.29
N SER A 21 -7.64 28.04 19.26
CA SER A 21 -6.95 28.34 18.02
C SER A 21 -6.66 26.99 17.37
N SER A 22 -7.40 26.65 16.33
CA SER A 22 -7.01 25.60 15.42
C SER A 22 -5.63 25.99 14.91
N SER A 23 -4.59 25.24 15.30
CA SER A 23 -3.24 25.46 14.80
C SER A 23 -3.27 25.52 13.28
N PRO A 24 -2.57 26.50 12.66
CA PRO A 24 -2.50 26.57 11.21
C PRO A 24 -1.89 25.26 10.70
N LEU A 25 -2.52 24.70 9.66
CA LEU A 25 -2.00 23.56 8.90
C LEU A 25 -0.49 23.73 8.72
N GLN A 26 0.29 22.74 9.17
CA GLN A 26 1.75 22.77 9.01
C GLN A 26 2.10 23.13 7.56
N ASP A 27 2.92 24.16 7.39
CA ASP A 27 3.46 24.56 6.10
C ASP A 27 4.07 23.31 5.40
N PRO A 28 3.52 22.90 4.25
CA PRO A 28 3.97 21.72 3.52
C PRO A 28 5.47 21.75 3.23
N GLU A 29 6.09 22.92 3.03
CA GLU A 29 7.52 23.02 2.79
C GLU A 29 8.35 22.71 4.05
N LEU A 30 7.91 23.15 5.22
CA LEU A 30 8.59 22.84 6.49
C LEU A 30 8.53 21.35 6.81
N VAL A 31 7.42 20.69 6.51
CA VAL A 31 7.28 19.23 6.65
C VAL A 31 8.20 18.49 5.68
N VAL A 32 8.29 18.94 4.43
CA VAL A 32 9.22 18.37 3.43
C VAL A 32 10.67 18.51 3.89
N LEU A 33 11.04 19.69 4.41
CA LEU A 33 12.39 19.95 4.93
C LEU A 33 12.72 19.09 6.14
N GLU A 34 11.78 18.90 7.07
CA GLU A 34 11.94 18.03 8.24
C GLU A 34 12.14 16.56 7.83
N VAL A 35 11.35 16.08 6.85
CA VAL A 35 11.49 14.73 6.27
C VAL A 35 12.82 14.56 5.53
N GLN A 36 13.26 15.55 4.75
CA GLN A 36 14.59 15.49 4.12
C GLN A 36 15.72 15.47 5.16
N LYS A 37 15.55 16.19 6.26
CA LYS A 37 16.50 16.21 7.37
C LYS A 37 16.56 14.86 8.09
N SER A 38 15.42 14.17 8.27
CA SER A 38 15.37 12.82 8.87
C SER A 38 15.90 11.71 7.94
N ILE A 39 15.72 11.85 6.63
CA ILE A 39 16.33 10.93 5.64
C ILE A 39 17.85 11.12 5.61
N ASN A 40 18.33 12.36 5.64
CA ASN A 40 19.76 12.66 5.64
C ASN A 40 20.46 12.25 6.95
N SER A 41 19.78 12.32 8.09
CA SER A 41 20.32 11.79 9.36
C SER A 41 20.42 10.26 9.34
N SER A 42 19.46 9.57 8.74
CA SER A 42 19.47 8.11 8.58
C SER A 42 20.62 7.60 7.70
N ARG A 43 21.11 8.42 6.75
CA ARG A 43 22.25 8.09 5.88
C ARG A 43 23.60 8.08 6.59
N ARG A 44 23.74 8.70 7.78
CA ARG A 44 25.02 8.81 8.50
C ARG A 44 25.38 7.58 9.33
N ASN A 45 24.51 6.58 9.43
CA ASN A 45 24.73 5.38 10.26
C ASN A 45 24.93 4.07 9.48
N LEU A 46 25.22 4.12 8.17
CA LEU A 46 25.43 2.89 7.39
C LEU A 46 26.87 2.36 7.53
N GLY A 47 27.18 1.81 8.71
CA GLY A 47 28.27 0.87 8.90
C GLY A 47 27.85 -0.52 8.42
N SER A 48 28.69 -1.12 7.57
CA SER A 48 28.74 -2.51 7.10
C SER A 48 28.05 -3.56 8.01
N LEU A 49 27.04 -4.29 7.49
CA LEU A 49 26.85 -5.75 7.62
C LEU A 49 25.66 -6.23 6.74
N SER A 50 25.65 -7.51 6.36
CA SER A 50 24.99 -8.15 5.20
C SER A 50 23.45 -8.23 5.15
N CYS A 51 22.71 -7.19 5.55
CA CYS A 51 21.26 -7.19 5.46
C CYS A 51 20.72 -5.91 4.80
N VAL A 52 20.93 -5.77 3.50
CA VAL A 52 20.25 -4.71 2.75
C VAL A 52 19.71 -5.35 1.47
N THR A 53 18.45 -5.77 1.52
CA THR A 53 17.70 -6.14 0.33
C THR A 53 17.41 -4.91 -0.53
N GLY A 54 17.45 -3.71 0.07
CA GLY A 54 17.14 -2.44 -0.56
C GLY A 54 15.65 -2.09 -0.50
N ASN A 55 14.82 -3.02 -0.02
CA ASN A 55 13.41 -2.84 0.25
C ASN A 55 13.21 -2.36 1.69
N PRO A 56 12.69 -1.14 1.93
CA PRO A 56 12.57 -0.59 3.29
C PRO A 56 11.68 -1.38 4.25
N ILE A 57 10.69 -2.14 3.75
CA ILE A 57 9.84 -3.00 4.58
C ILE A 57 10.66 -4.20 5.05
N ASP A 58 11.30 -4.90 4.11
CA ASP A 58 12.08 -6.09 4.41
C ASP A 58 13.32 -5.76 5.26
N ASP A 59 14.02 -4.67 4.94
CA ASP A 59 15.19 -4.21 5.68
C ASP A 59 14.85 -3.82 7.14
N CYS A 60 13.59 -3.50 7.44
CA CYS A 60 13.14 -3.18 8.81
C CYS A 60 13.10 -4.41 9.72
N TRP A 61 12.76 -5.60 9.22
CA TRP A 61 12.61 -6.80 10.07
C TRP A 61 13.57 -7.93 9.73
N ARG A 62 13.98 -8.11 8.46
CA ARG A 62 14.87 -9.22 8.04
C ARG A 62 16.27 -9.09 8.61
N CYS A 63 16.63 -7.90 9.07
CA CYS A 63 17.96 -7.60 9.60
C CYS A 63 18.11 -7.93 11.07
N ASP A 64 17.02 -8.28 11.75
CA ASP A 64 17.09 -8.91 13.06
C ASP A 64 17.42 -10.41 12.87
N PRO A 65 18.61 -10.90 13.29
CA PRO A 65 18.93 -12.33 13.24
C PRO A 65 18.00 -13.19 14.11
N ASN A 66 17.25 -12.58 15.03
CA ASN A 66 16.23 -13.20 15.86
C ASN A 66 14.80 -12.82 15.43
N TRP A 67 14.59 -12.37 14.19
CA TRP A 67 13.26 -11.97 13.71
C TRP A 67 12.19 -13.04 13.96
N GLU A 68 12.56 -14.34 13.92
CA GLU A 68 11.67 -15.46 14.23
C GLU A 68 11.11 -15.42 15.65
N LYS A 69 11.89 -14.89 16.61
CA LYS A 69 11.47 -14.67 17.99
C LYS A 69 10.74 -13.33 18.16
N ASN A 70 10.99 -12.37 17.26
CA ASN A 70 10.48 -11.00 17.30
C ASN A 70 9.45 -10.68 16.20
N ARG A 71 8.77 -11.69 15.65
CA ARG A 71 7.87 -11.59 14.48
C ARG A 71 6.87 -10.45 14.52
N LYS A 72 6.40 -10.11 15.71
CA LYS A 72 5.42 -9.03 15.92
C LYS A 72 5.94 -7.68 15.42
N HIS A 73 7.26 -7.50 15.38
CA HIS A 73 7.93 -6.33 14.84
C HIS A 73 7.61 -6.08 13.36
N LEU A 74 7.26 -7.11 12.58
CA LEU A 74 6.82 -6.94 11.19
C LEU A 74 5.64 -5.97 11.06
N ALA A 75 4.75 -5.92 12.05
CA ALA A 75 3.62 -4.99 12.04
C ALA A 75 4.05 -3.52 12.11
N ASP A 76 5.23 -3.24 12.67
CA ASP A 76 5.80 -1.90 12.77
C ASP A 76 6.53 -1.48 11.48
N CYS A 77 6.82 -2.44 10.60
CA CYS A 77 7.54 -2.22 9.34
C CYS A 77 6.63 -1.82 8.17
N ALA A 78 5.32 -1.74 8.39
CA ALA A 78 4.38 -1.31 7.37
C ALA A 78 4.60 0.16 6.98
N ILE A 79 4.58 0.44 5.68
CA ILE A 79 4.75 1.79 5.12
C ILE A 79 3.55 2.20 4.26
N GLY A 80 3.55 3.42 3.75
CA GLY A 80 2.46 3.98 2.96
C GLY A 80 1.24 4.37 3.81
N PHE A 81 0.07 4.44 3.15
CA PHE A 81 -1.20 4.80 3.79
C PHE A 81 -1.69 3.74 4.80
N GLY A 82 -1.28 2.48 4.63
CA GLY A 82 -1.63 1.36 5.50
C GLY A 82 -0.67 1.14 6.67
N LYS A 83 0.24 2.07 6.99
CA LYS A 83 1.28 1.88 8.01
C LYS A 83 0.77 1.53 9.43
N GLN A 84 -0.52 1.73 9.69
CA GLN A 84 -1.17 1.40 10.97
C GLN A 84 -1.95 0.06 10.93
N ALA A 85 -1.91 -0.66 9.80
CA ALA A 85 -2.64 -1.92 9.65
C ALA A 85 -1.91 -3.07 10.38
N ILE A 86 -2.66 -3.76 11.26
CA ILE A 86 -2.14 -4.90 12.05
C ILE A 86 -2.50 -6.26 11.42
N GLY A 87 -3.61 -6.33 10.67
CA GLY A 87 -4.01 -7.50 9.85
C GLY A 87 -4.30 -8.78 10.65
N GLY A 88 -4.36 -9.93 9.94
CA GLY A 88 -4.51 -11.28 10.51
C GLY A 88 -3.18 -11.97 10.82
N ARG A 89 -2.16 -11.17 11.18
CA ARG A 89 -0.75 -11.51 11.39
C ARG A 89 -0.50 -12.84 12.10
N ASP A 90 -1.41 -13.25 12.98
CA ASP A 90 -1.27 -14.40 13.85
C ASP A 90 -2.10 -15.63 13.36
N GLY A 91 -2.48 -15.65 12.08
CA GLY A 91 -3.34 -16.66 11.47
C GLY A 91 -2.64 -17.81 10.76
N LYS A 92 -3.28 -18.99 10.72
CA LYS A 92 -2.74 -20.17 10.01
C LYS A 92 -2.92 -20.04 8.49
N ILE A 93 -2.04 -20.69 7.73
CA ILE A 93 -2.23 -20.85 6.28
C ILE A 93 -3.38 -21.82 6.02
N TYR A 94 -4.32 -21.42 5.18
CA TYR A 94 -5.44 -22.23 4.72
C TYR A 94 -5.36 -22.40 3.21
N VAL A 95 -5.24 -23.64 2.73
CA VAL A 95 -5.10 -23.92 1.29
C VAL A 95 -6.44 -24.32 0.71
N VAL A 96 -6.90 -23.59 -0.30
CA VAL A 96 -8.07 -23.95 -1.10
C VAL A 96 -7.68 -25.04 -2.10
N THR A 97 -8.30 -26.20 -1.95
CA THR A 97 -8.07 -27.40 -2.76
C THR A 97 -9.29 -27.81 -3.59
N ASP A 98 -10.46 -27.29 -3.22
CA ASP A 98 -11.76 -27.60 -3.81
C ASP A 98 -12.46 -26.29 -4.26
N PRO A 99 -12.78 -26.14 -5.57
CA PRO A 99 -13.45 -24.96 -6.09
C PRO A 99 -14.97 -24.96 -5.88
N SER A 100 -15.55 -26.01 -5.30
CA SER A 100 -16.99 -26.09 -5.03
C SER A 100 -17.42 -25.12 -3.92
N ASP A 101 -18.70 -24.76 -3.94
CA ASP A 101 -19.31 -23.86 -2.96
C ASP A 101 -20.59 -24.47 -2.38
N ASP A 102 -20.71 -24.43 -1.05
CA ASP A 102 -21.92 -24.76 -0.29
C ASP A 102 -22.17 -23.61 0.69
N PRO A 103 -23.22 -22.79 0.47
CA PRO A 103 -23.49 -21.62 1.30
C PRO A 103 -24.01 -21.98 2.70
N VAL A 104 -24.52 -23.20 2.90
CA VAL A 104 -25.10 -23.65 4.16
C VAL A 104 -24.08 -24.43 4.99
N SER A 105 -23.32 -25.32 4.34
CA SER A 105 -22.35 -26.20 5.01
C SER A 105 -21.03 -26.28 4.22
N PRO A 106 -20.21 -25.21 4.22
CA PRO A 106 -18.97 -25.19 3.46
C PRO A 106 -17.96 -26.17 4.06
N LYS A 107 -17.34 -26.97 3.20
CA LYS A 107 -16.40 -28.02 3.61
C LYS A 107 -14.97 -27.49 3.74
N PRO A 108 -14.15 -28.01 4.68
CA PRO A 108 -12.71 -27.74 4.69
C PRO A 108 -12.08 -28.01 3.31
N GLY A 109 -11.18 -27.14 2.88
CA GLY A 109 -10.60 -27.12 1.53
C GLY A 109 -11.33 -26.23 0.53
N THR A 110 -12.52 -25.71 0.85
CA THR A 110 -13.24 -24.72 0.02
C THR A 110 -12.90 -23.28 0.43
N LEU A 111 -13.05 -22.31 -0.48
CA LEU A 111 -12.84 -20.89 -0.18
C LEU A 111 -13.79 -20.39 0.91
N ARG A 112 -15.08 -20.73 0.82
CA ARG A 112 -16.09 -20.26 1.78
C ARG A 112 -15.79 -20.72 3.19
N HIS A 113 -15.39 -21.98 3.37
CA HIS A 113 -15.03 -22.49 4.69
C HIS A 113 -13.90 -21.65 5.30
N GLY A 114 -12.83 -21.36 4.56
CA GLY A 114 -11.72 -20.53 5.06
C GLY A 114 -12.14 -19.08 5.36
N ALA A 115 -12.95 -18.47 4.49
CA ALA A 115 -13.35 -17.07 4.62
C ALA A 115 -14.20 -16.77 5.87
N ILE A 116 -15.03 -17.72 6.30
CA ILE A 116 -15.96 -17.54 7.42
C ILE A 116 -15.40 -17.99 8.78
N GLN A 117 -14.16 -18.48 8.86
CA GLN A 117 -13.61 -18.89 10.17
C GLN A 117 -13.46 -17.69 11.10
N GLY A 118 -13.60 -17.93 12.41
CA GLY A 118 -13.43 -16.90 13.44
C GLY A 118 -11.97 -16.51 13.63
N GLU A 119 -11.05 -17.47 13.54
CA GLU A 119 -9.61 -17.23 13.66
C GLU A 119 -9.02 -16.46 12.46
N PRO A 120 -7.92 -15.72 12.65
CA PRO A 120 -7.16 -15.16 11.55
C PRO A 120 -6.68 -16.26 10.59
N LEU A 121 -6.79 -16.05 9.28
CA LEU A 121 -6.30 -17.00 8.27
C LEU A 121 -5.64 -16.31 7.08
N TRP A 122 -4.59 -16.95 6.56
CA TRP A 122 -3.95 -16.61 5.29
C TRP A 122 -4.35 -17.66 4.24
N ILE A 123 -5.31 -17.30 3.38
CA ILE A 123 -5.93 -18.20 2.41
C ILE A 123 -5.14 -18.17 1.11
N ILE A 124 -4.65 -19.32 0.66
CA ILE A 124 -3.95 -19.51 -0.63
C ILE A 124 -4.67 -20.55 -1.50
N PHE A 125 -4.27 -20.70 -2.76
CA PHE A 125 -4.87 -21.66 -3.71
C PHE A 125 -3.85 -22.72 -4.13
N SER A 126 -4.28 -23.98 -4.17
CA SER A 126 -3.40 -25.10 -4.53
C SER A 126 -3.07 -25.21 -6.03
N ARG A 127 -3.90 -24.60 -6.89
CA ARG A 127 -3.81 -24.58 -8.36
C ARG A 127 -4.76 -23.53 -8.92
N ASP A 128 -4.69 -23.29 -10.23
CA ASP A 128 -5.68 -22.50 -10.95
C ASP A 128 -7.09 -23.09 -10.77
N MET A 129 -8.05 -22.22 -10.45
CA MET A 129 -9.44 -22.62 -10.18
C MET A 129 -10.44 -21.56 -10.65
N VAL A 130 -11.57 -22.02 -11.19
CA VAL A 130 -12.76 -21.19 -11.39
C VAL A 130 -13.76 -21.51 -10.27
N ILE A 131 -13.91 -20.59 -9.32
CA ILE A 131 -14.83 -20.74 -8.19
C ILE A 131 -16.11 -19.96 -8.49
N LYS A 132 -17.22 -20.68 -8.67
CA LYS A 132 -18.55 -20.08 -8.86
C LYS A 132 -19.33 -20.15 -7.55
N LEU A 133 -19.37 -19.02 -6.85
CA LEU A 133 -20.15 -18.90 -5.62
C LEU A 133 -21.65 -19.06 -5.91
N LYS A 134 -22.35 -19.79 -5.05
CA LYS A 134 -23.81 -19.96 -5.12
C LYS A 134 -24.55 -18.80 -4.46
N GLU A 135 -23.93 -18.18 -3.46
CA GLU A 135 -24.42 -17.02 -2.72
C GLU A 135 -23.27 -16.05 -2.41
N GLU A 136 -23.57 -14.86 -1.89
CA GLU A 136 -22.55 -13.87 -1.51
C GLU A 136 -21.56 -14.45 -0.48
N LEU A 137 -20.26 -14.20 -0.67
CA LEU A 137 -19.21 -14.70 0.21
C LEU A 137 -18.98 -13.72 1.36
N MET A 138 -19.54 -14.04 2.53
CA MET A 138 -19.22 -13.32 3.75
C MET A 138 -17.79 -13.65 4.18
N MET A 139 -16.97 -12.62 4.41
CA MET A 139 -15.60 -12.77 4.88
C MET A 139 -15.47 -12.15 6.26
N ASN A 140 -15.08 -12.96 7.24
CA ASN A 140 -14.82 -12.47 8.59
C ASN A 140 -13.56 -11.59 8.63
N SER A 141 -13.41 -10.82 9.70
CA SER A 141 -12.19 -10.06 9.96
C SER A 141 -10.93 -10.95 10.02
N PHE A 142 -9.77 -10.33 9.87
CA PHE A 142 -8.45 -10.98 9.97
C PHE A 142 -8.17 -12.06 8.91
N LYS A 143 -8.67 -11.85 7.68
CA LYS A 143 -8.41 -12.72 6.53
C LYS A 143 -7.48 -12.05 5.52
N THR A 144 -6.63 -12.87 4.90
CA THR A 144 -5.93 -12.54 3.65
C THR A 144 -6.31 -13.60 2.62
N ILE A 145 -6.71 -13.20 1.41
CA ILE A 145 -6.90 -14.11 0.26
C ILE A 145 -5.80 -13.80 -0.76
N ASP A 146 -4.94 -14.77 -1.01
CA ASP A 146 -3.71 -14.64 -1.78
C ASP A 146 -3.71 -15.66 -2.93
N GLY A 147 -4.15 -15.20 -4.11
CA GLY A 147 -4.24 -16.00 -5.35
C GLY A 147 -3.20 -15.62 -6.39
N ARG A 148 -1.96 -15.31 -5.98
CA ARG A 148 -0.92 -14.85 -6.91
C ARG A 148 -0.42 -15.99 -7.81
N GLU A 149 -0.80 -15.93 -9.09
CA GLU A 149 -0.04 -16.30 -10.30
C GLU A 149 -0.83 -15.82 -11.55
N GLY A 150 -0.14 -15.48 -12.67
CA GLY A 150 -0.79 -15.25 -13.97
C GLY A 150 -1.77 -14.06 -14.09
N LEU A 151 -1.43 -12.88 -13.54
CA LEU A 151 -2.33 -11.72 -13.54
C LEU A 151 -2.54 -11.09 -14.94
N MET A 152 -3.71 -11.34 -15.53
CA MET A 152 -4.08 -10.77 -16.84
C MET A 152 -4.25 -9.25 -16.82
N GLN A 153 -4.75 -8.67 -15.71
CA GLN A 153 -5.02 -7.23 -15.57
C GLN A 153 -5.30 -6.80 -14.12
N ARG A 154 -5.53 -5.49 -13.90
CA ARG A 154 -6.04 -4.88 -12.65
C ARG A 154 -5.03 -4.87 -11.50
N MET A 155 -3.81 -4.45 -11.78
CA MET A 155 -2.72 -4.33 -10.82
C MET A 155 -2.27 -2.87 -10.60
N PRO A 156 -3.10 -1.97 -10.05
CA PRO A 156 -4.48 -2.14 -9.61
C PRO A 156 -5.53 -1.75 -10.68
N ARG A 157 -6.82 -1.96 -10.39
CA ARG A 157 -7.92 -1.21 -11.03
C ARG A 157 -8.59 -0.29 -10.02
N CYS A 158 -8.41 1.01 -10.19
CA CYS A 158 -8.82 2.04 -9.24
C CYS A 158 -10.19 2.66 -9.56
N ARG A 159 -10.94 3.06 -8.52
CA ARG A 159 -12.14 3.90 -8.65
C ARG A 159 -12.13 4.98 -7.61
N HIS A 160 -12.38 6.23 -8.02
CA HIS A 160 -12.30 7.41 -7.16
C HIS A 160 -10.96 7.50 -6.42
N GLY A 161 -10.83 8.37 -5.41
CA GLY A 161 -9.70 8.34 -4.47
C GLY A 161 -8.31 8.56 -5.08
N TYR A 162 -7.32 8.19 -4.28
CA TYR A 162 -5.90 8.42 -4.53
C TYR A 162 -5.09 7.14 -4.36
N PHE A 163 -4.22 6.85 -5.32
CA PHE A 163 -3.40 5.65 -5.34
C PHE A 163 -1.94 6.00 -5.65
N HIS A 164 -1.04 5.55 -4.78
CA HIS A 164 0.39 5.61 -5.00
C HIS A 164 0.89 4.20 -5.34
N VAL A 165 1.29 4.00 -6.59
CA VAL A 165 1.80 2.74 -7.13
C VAL A 165 3.31 2.89 -7.21
N VAL A 166 4.03 2.29 -6.27
CA VAL A 166 5.47 2.56 -6.10
C VAL A 166 6.29 1.28 -6.00
N ASN A 167 7.39 1.24 -6.75
CA ASN A 167 8.42 0.19 -6.71
C ASN A 167 7.93 -1.26 -6.89
N ASN A 168 6.98 -1.48 -7.80
CA ASN A 168 6.48 -2.81 -8.17
C ASN A 168 7.14 -3.30 -9.47
N ASP A 169 7.39 -4.62 -9.58
CA ASP A 169 7.84 -5.28 -10.82
C ASP A 169 6.64 -5.91 -11.54
N TYR A 170 6.32 -5.42 -12.73
CA TYR A 170 5.20 -5.88 -13.55
C TYR A 170 5.72 -6.67 -14.73
N THR A 171 5.19 -7.88 -14.88
CA THR A 171 5.52 -8.75 -16.01
C THR A 171 4.24 -9.39 -16.55
N TRP A 172 4.26 -9.74 -17.85
CA TRP A 172 3.30 -10.67 -18.48
C TRP A 172 1.80 -10.37 -18.34
N TRP A 173 1.38 -9.09 -18.28
CA TRP A 173 -0.06 -8.77 -18.27
C TRP A 173 -0.75 -9.09 -19.60
N GLY A 174 -1.94 -9.67 -19.57
CA GLY A 174 -2.69 -10.06 -20.78
C GLY A 174 -3.67 -9.02 -21.31
N SER A 175 -3.74 -7.83 -20.72
CA SER A 175 -4.63 -6.74 -21.16
C SER A 175 -4.06 -5.37 -20.79
N TYR A 176 -3.93 -5.07 -19.50
CA TYR A 176 -3.29 -3.85 -18.97
C TYR A 176 -2.76 -4.10 -17.57
N ALA A 177 -1.73 -3.37 -17.14
CA ALA A 177 -1.26 -3.46 -15.76
C ALA A 177 -2.13 -2.60 -14.84
N ILE A 178 -2.17 -1.29 -15.06
CA ILE A 178 -2.83 -0.30 -14.21
C ILE A 178 -4.11 0.21 -14.89
N GLY A 179 -5.25 0.16 -14.21
CA GLY A 179 -6.51 0.63 -14.78
C GLY A 179 -7.36 1.44 -13.81
N GLY A 180 -8.46 1.99 -14.32
CA GLY A 180 -9.41 2.66 -13.45
C GLY A 180 -10.64 3.23 -14.14
N SER A 181 -11.65 3.57 -13.34
CA SER A 181 -12.90 4.22 -13.77
C SER A 181 -13.30 5.28 -12.74
N ALA A 182 -14.15 6.23 -13.13
CA ALA A 182 -14.66 7.27 -12.23
C ALA A 182 -13.57 8.15 -11.57
N ALA A 183 -12.65 8.67 -12.38
CA ALA A 183 -11.69 9.71 -12.02
C ALA A 183 -10.79 9.44 -10.80
N PRO A 184 -10.11 8.27 -10.70
CA PRO A 184 -9.09 8.08 -9.68
C PRO A 184 -7.86 8.93 -9.99
N THR A 185 -7.16 9.36 -8.94
CA THR A 185 -5.79 9.88 -9.06
C THR A 185 -4.82 8.71 -8.90
N ILE A 186 -3.95 8.50 -9.90
CA ILE A 186 -2.96 7.42 -9.89
C ILE A 186 -1.58 8.02 -10.10
N ILE A 187 -0.70 7.80 -9.13
CA ILE A 187 0.69 8.23 -9.17
C ILE A 187 1.56 6.98 -9.23
N SER A 188 2.17 6.72 -10.38
CA SER A 188 3.11 5.62 -10.63
C SER A 188 4.54 6.14 -10.46
N GLU A 189 5.30 5.61 -9.49
CA GLU A 189 6.69 6.02 -9.24
C GLU A 189 7.66 4.85 -9.11
N GLY A 190 8.75 4.89 -9.88
CA GLY A 190 9.88 3.96 -9.75
C GLY A 190 9.51 2.48 -9.94
N ASN A 191 8.45 2.15 -10.67
CA ASN A 191 8.07 0.79 -11.00
C ASN A 191 8.88 0.29 -12.21
N ARG A 192 8.87 -1.03 -12.42
CA ARG A 192 9.41 -1.68 -13.62
C ARG A 192 8.28 -2.36 -14.38
N PHE A 193 8.11 -2.02 -15.66
CA PHE A 193 7.08 -2.58 -16.53
C PHE A 193 7.73 -3.33 -17.70
N PHE A 194 7.67 -4.66 -17.67
CA PHE A 194 8.08 -5.50 -18.78
C PHE A 194 6.84 -5.99 -19.54
N ALA A 195 6.56 -5.36 -20.69
CA ALA A 195 5.41 -5.75 -21.50
C ALA A 195 5.58 -7.17 -22.08
N PRO A 196 4.49 -7.93 -22.27
CA PRO A 196 4.52 -9.19 -23.01
C PRO A 196 4.91 -8.99 -24.48
N ASP A 197 5.38 -10.03 -25.16
CA ASP A 197 5.80 -9.95 -26.57
C ASP A 197 4.66 -9.62 -27.53
N ASN A 198 3.42 -9.95 -27.15
CA ASN A 198 2.24 -9.58 -27.91
C ASN A 198 2.15 -8.05 -28.08
N LYS A 199 2.14 -7.60 -29.34
CA LYS A 199 2.10 -6.18 -29.71
C LYS A 199 0.85 -5.44 -29.25
N THR A 200 -0.23 -6.15 -28.91
CA THR A 200 -1.48 -5.57 -28.42
C THR A 200 -1.38 -5.08 -26.98
N PHE A 201 -0.52 -5.66 -26.16
CA PHE A 201 -0.49 -5.43 -24.70
C PHE A 201 0.71 -4.59 -24.26
N LYS A 202 0.97 -3.49 -24.97
CA LYS A 202 2.10 -2.58 -24.67
C LYS A 202 1.73 -1.42 -23.77
N GLU A 203 0.47 -0.98 -23.80
CA GLU A 203 0.02 0.10 -22.94
C GLU A 203 -0.18 -0.40 -21.50
N VAL A 204 0.56 0.18 -20.56
CA VAL A 204 0.46 -0.10 -19.12
C VAL A 204 -0.93 0.28 -18.58
N THR A 205 -1.54 1.31 -19.15
CA THR A 205 -2.70 2.02 -18.60
C THR A 205 -4.02 1.71 -19.32
N LYS A 206 -5.11 1.50 -18.57
CA LYS A 206 -6.46 1.37 -19.14
C LYS A 206 -7.51 2.21 -18.42
N ARG A 207 -8.10 3.18 -19.14
CA ARG A 207 -9.28 3.93 -18.67
C ARG A 207 -10.55 3.19 -19.06
N GLU A 208 -11.23 2.62 -18.07
CA GLU A 208 -12.39 1.75 -18.28
C GLU A 208 -13.66 2.57 -18.56
N HIS A 209 -14.38 2.16 -19.60
CA HIS A 209 -15.70 2.69 -19.99
C HIS A 209 -15.82 4.22 -20.04
N THR A 210 -14.73 4.91 -20.39
CA THR A 210 -14.69 6.38 -20.39
C THR A 210 -14.06 6.88 -21.68
N PRO A 211 -14.68 7.81 -22.42
CA PRO A 211 -14.07 8.40 -23.61
C PRO A 211 -12.92 9.36 -23.26
N GLN A 212 -11.95 9.49 -24.16
CA GLN A 212 -10.75 10.33 -23.97
C GLN A 212 -11.04 11.77 -23.60
N ARG A 213 -12.10 12.37 -24.17
CA ARG A 213 -12.52 13.74 -23.83
C ARG A 213 -12.79 13.95 -22.34
N ILE A 214 -13.16 12.90 -21.62
CA ILE A 214 -13.42 12.93 -20.18
C ILE A 214 -12.15 12.55 -19.41
N TRP A 215 -11.56 11.38 -19.71
CA TRP A 215 -10.47 10.88 -18.88
C TRP A 215 -9.16 11.64 -19.05
N LYS A 216 -8.98 12.43 -20.12
CA LYS A 216 -7.81 13.31 -20.27
C LYS A 216 -7.64 14.30 -19.10
N ASN A 217 -8.72 14.56 -18.36
CA ASN A 217 -8.71 15.43 -17.18
C ASN A 217 -8.38 14.68 -15.88
N TRP A 218 -8.30 13.34 -15.89
CA TRP A 218 -7.93 12.54 -14.72
C TRP A 218 -6.43 12.63 -14.47
N ASN A 219 -6.01 12.70 -13.20
CA ASN A 219 -4.60 12.88 -12.83
C ASN A 219 -3.87 11.53 -12.76
N TRP A 220 -3.31 11.09 -13.88
CA TRP A 220 -2.53 9.84 -13.96
C TRP A 220 -1.09 10.18 -14.36
N ARG A 221 -0.13 9.85 -13.50
CA ARG A 221 1.28 10.20 -13.68
C ARG A 221 2.18 8.98 -13.60
N SER A 222 3.31 9.08 -14.30
CA SER A 222 4.43 8.15 -14.25
C SER A 222 5.70 8.95 -14.04
N SER A 223 6.53 8.56 -13.07
CA SER A 223 7.77 9.23 -12.69
C SER A 223 8.85 8.22 -12.33
N GLY A 224 9.99 8.25 -13.02
CA GLY A 224 11.09 7.33 -12.76
C GLY A 224 10.80 5.86 -13.05
N ASP A 225 9.67 5.53 -13.68
CA ASP A 225 9.31 4.17 -14.08
C ASP A 225 10.20 3.67 -15.22
N LEU A 226 10.56 2.39 -15.19
CA LEU A 226 11.32 1.72 -16.25
C LEU A 226 10.36 0.97 -17.17
N MET A 227 10.34 1.35 -18.45
CA MET A 227 9.52 0.74 -19.49
C MET A 227 10.36 -0.19 -20.37
N LEU A 228 10.01 -1.47 -20.44
CA LEU A 228 10.74 -2.50 -21.18
C LEU A 228 9.85 -3.21 -22.19
N ASN A 229 10.47 -3.78 -23.22
CA ASN A 229 9.80 -4.50 -24.31
C ASN A 229 8.68 -3.68 -24.97
N GLY A 230 8.90 -2.36 -25.15
CA GLY A 230 7.92 -1.46 -25.76
C GLY A 230 6.73 -1.09 -24.86
N ALA A 231 6.78 -1.37 -23.55
CA ALA A 231 5.83 -0.85 -22.60
C ALA A 231 5.75 0.69 -22.69
N PHE A 232 4.56 1.26 -22.49
CA PHE A 232 4.42 2.70 -22.33
C PHE A 232 3.26 3.06 -21.42
N PHE A 233 3.36 4.22 -20.77
CA PHE A 233 2.34 4.77 -19.92
C PHE A 233 1.76 6.02 -20.59
N THR A 234 0.45 6.09 -20.74
CA THR A 234 -0.22 7.30 -21.26
C THR A 234 -0.62 8.16 -20.07
N PRO A 235 0.01 9.32 -19.80
CA PRO A 235 -0.37 10.20 -18.71
C PRO A 235 -1.62 11.02 -19.03
N SER A 236 -2.24 11.61 -18.01
CA SER A 236 -3.36 12.54 -18.18
C SER A 236 -3.45 13.53 -17.01
N GLY A 237 -4.22 14.61 -17.21
CA GLY A 237 -4.40 15.69 -16.24
C GLY A 237 -3.42 16.84 -16.45
N ALA A 238 -3.79 18.03 -15.98
CA ALA A 238 -3.05 19.27 -16.21
C ALA A 238 -1.78 19.43 -15.34
N GLY A 239 -1.22 18.34 -14.82
CA GLY A 239 -0.06 18.43 -13.92
C GLY A 239 -0.34 19.25 -12.66
N ALA A 240 -1.51 19.07 -12.03
CA ALA A 240 -1.85 19.68 -10.74
C ALA A 240 -0.65 19.67 -9.75
N SER A 241 -0.49 20.77 -9.02
CA SER A 241 0.56 20.99 -8.02
C SER A 241 0.91 19.70 -7.23
N SER A 242 2.21 19.51 -7.00
CA SER A 242 2.79 18.52 -6.08
C SER A 242 2.32 18.67 -4.62
N SER A 243 1.28 19.46 -4.34
CA SER A 243 0.73 19.73 -3.01
C SER A 243 0.01 18.55 -2.36
N TYR A 244 -0.08 17.40 -3.02
CA TYR A 244 -0.56 16.19 -2.38
C TYR A 244 0.57 15.50 -1.63
N ALA A 245 0.37 15.37 -0.32
CA ALA A 245 1.27 14.67 0.58
C ALA A 245 1.70 13.35 -0.09
N ARG A 246 2.99 13.22 -0.40
CA ARG A 246 3.61 11.90 -0.48
C ARG A 246 3.02 11.11 0.68
N ALA A 247 2.65 9.85 0.46
CA ALA A 247 2.53 8.95 1.60
C ALA A 247 3.90 9.04 2.30
N SER A 248 3.97 9.78 3.41
CA SER A 248 5.18 10.47 3.88
C SER A 248 6.27 9.52 4.38
N SER A 249 6.05 8.21 4.19
CA SER A 249 6.84 7.09 4.65
C SER A 249 7.68 6.41 3.57
N LEU A 250 7.53 6.72 2.27
CA LEU A 250 8.37 6.08 1.24
C LEU A 250 8.73 7.00 0.07
N ALA A 251 10.03 7.23 -0.11
CA ALA A 251 10.58 7.76 -1.35
C ALA A 251 10.81 6.60 -2.35
N ALA A 252 10.35 6.77 -3.60
CA ALA A 252 10.55 5.76 -4.63
C ALA A 252 12.05 5.48 -4.86
N LYS A 253 12.41 4.19 -4.85
CA LYS A 253 13.73 3.70 -5.26
C LYS A 253 13.87 3.77 -6.79
N PRO A 254 15.10 3.86 -7.32
CA PRO A 254 15.34 3.80 -8.76
C PRO A 254 14.81 2.51 -9.40
N SER A 255 14.17 2.64 -10.55
CA SER A 255 13.47 1.54 -11.24
C SER A 255 14.37 0.39 -11.72
N TYR A 256 15.69 0.60 -11.83
CA TYR A 256 16.65 -0.45 -12.15
C TYR A 256 16.95 -1.41 -10.98
N LEU A 257 16.61 -1.03 -9.74
CA LEU A 257 16.76 -1.90 -8.56
C LEU A 257 15.56 -2.81 -8.32
N ILE A 258 14.45 -2.60 -9.04
CA ILE A 258 13.15 -3.16 -8.68
C ILE A 258 13.15 -4.67 -8.70
N SER A 259 13.75 -5.29 -9.71
CA SER A 259 13.86 -6.75 -9.77
C SER A 259 14.67 -7.33 -8.60
N SER A 260 15.60 -6.57 -8.01
CA SER A 260 16.35 -7.01 -6.82
C SER A 260 15.53 -6.83 -5.54
N ILE A 261 14.95 -5.64 -5.32
CA ILE A 261 14.25 -5.33 -4.06
C ILE A 261 12.87 -6.02 -3.97
N THR A 262 12.39 -6.60 -5.07
CA THR A 262 11.17 -7.42 -5.12
C THR A 262 11.47 -8.91 -5.31
N ALA A 263 12.75 -9.33 -5.32
CA ALA A 263 13.12 -10.73 -5.50
C ALA A 263 12.62 -11.65 -4.37
N SER A 264 12.39 -11.10 -3.18
CA SER A 264 11.80 -11.78 -2.02
C SER A 264 10.27 -11.71 -1.99
N ALA A 265 9.61 -11.13 -3.00
CA ALA A 265 8.16 -11.01 -3.04
C ALA A 265 7.50 -12.40 -3.08
N GLY A 266 6.54 -12.62 -2.19
CA GLY A 266 5.95 -13.95 -2.01
C GLY A 266 5.78 -14.26 -0.54
N SER A 267 5.40 -15.50 -0.22
CA SER A 267 5.48 -16.03 1.14
C SER A 267 6.94 -16.23 1.54
N LEU A 268 7.22 -16.21 2.84
CA LEU A 268 8.54 -16.61 3.35
C LEU A 268 8.82 -18.08 3.02
N ASN A 269 10.07 -18.37 2.65
CA ASN A 269 10.51 -19.74 2.38
C ASN A 269 10.68 -20.50 3.71
N CYS A 270 9.59 -21.15 4.12
CA CYS A 270 9.48 -21.94 5.33
C CYS A 270 9.95 -23.38 5.14
N LYS A 271 10.77 -23.91 6.06
CA LYS A 271 11.05 -25.35 6.14
C LYS A 271 10.10 -26.02 7.12
N LYS A 272 9.52 -27.16 6.72
CA LYS A 272 8.67 -27.98 7.59
C LYS A 272 9.45 -28.41 8.85
N GLY A 273 8.91 -28.12 10.03
CA GLY A 273 9.53 -28.41 11.32
C GLY A 273 10.48 -27.32 11.83
N SER A 274 10.67 -26.23 11.10
CA SER A 274 11.39 -25.05 11.54
C SER A 274 10.41 -23.88 11.74
N LEU A 275 10.75 -22.99 12.67
CA LEU A 275 10.06 -21.71 12.76
C LEU A 275 10.37 -20.92 11.48
N CYS A 276 9.32 -20.41 10.85
CA CYS A 276 9.33 -19.34 9.87
C CYS A 276 8.12 -18.47 10.20
#